data_AF-A0AAV5T0J8-F1
#
_entry.id   AF-A0AAV5T0J8-F1
#
_cell.length_a   1.000
_cell.length_b   1.000
_cell.length_c   1.000
_cell.angle_alpha   90.00
_cell.angle_beta   90.00
_cell.angle_gamma   90.00
#
_symmetry.space_group_name_H-M   'P 1'
#
loop_
_entity.id
_entity.type
_entity.pdbx_description
1 polymer ?
#
loop_
_entity_poly.entity_id
_entity_poly.type
_entity_poly.pdbx_seq_one_letter_code
_entity_poly.pdbx_strand_id
1 'polypeptide(L)'
;KCRFQKFSDVLAESSMPYDSQGTEIVPESEAEQPSTSFLDHDSFSLIPASFTSAPLLDRIKNGYSFMCVVRKTAEELLMDSDFVPSREEIENNKMHIFPVTYPLVMPIGKIFVSSLIDFGNATFEDFRGLAVDEKTALASGSFKFIVLLDAAYRSYHYFPDCDTRLAGYMFSETEFFNFNF
;
A
#
# COMPACT_ATOMS: atom_id res chain seq x y z
N LYS A 1 26.25 9.95 1.61
CA LYS A 1 25.49 9.73 2.85
C LYS A 1 24.09 9.28 2.46
N CYS A 2 23.70 8.03 2.75
CA CYS A 2 22.39 7.50 2.39
C CYS A 2 21.29 8.17 3.24
N ARG A 3 20.18 8.58 2.61
CA ARG A 3 19.05 9.27 3.28
C ARG A 3 18.39 8.41 4.36
N PHE A 4 18.56 7.09 4.28
CA PHE A 4 17.98 6.12 5.21
C PHE A 4 18.86 5.80 6.41
N GLN A 5 20.13 6.23 6.43
CA GLN A 5 21.02 6.00 7.57
C GLN A 5 20.38 6.48 8.87
N LYS A 6 19.78 7.69 8.85
CA LYS A 6 19.11 8.27 10.00
C LYS A 6 17.91 7.45 10.48
N PHE A 7 17.24 6.72 9.59
CA PHE A 7 16.10 5.88 9.94
C PHE A 7 16.55 4.57 10.60
N SER A 8 17.61 3.95 10.05
CA SER A 8 18.26 2.78 10.66
C SER A 8 18.84 3.11 12.03
N ASP A 9 19.46 4.28 12.18
CA ASP A 9 20.03 4.73 13.45
C ASP A 9 18.93 4.90 14.53
N VAL A 10 17.78 5.50 14.17
CA VAL A 10 16.64 5.66 15.09
C VAL A 10 16.03 4.32 15.49
N LEU A 11 15.90 3.38 14.56
CA LEU A 11 15.40 2.03 14.86
C LEU A 11 16.36 1.29 15.81
N ALA A 12 17.66 1.37 15.56
CA ALA A 12 18.68 0.79 16.44
C ALA A 12 18.62 1.41 17.85
N GLU A 13 18.49 2.73 17.95
CA GLU A 13 18.39 3.45 19.22
C GLU A 13 17.11 3.09 19.98
N SER A 14 15.99 2.87 19.29
CA SER A 14 14.73 2.43 19.91
C SER A 14 14.72 0.99 20.41
N SER A 15 15.63 0.14 19.90
CA SER A 15 15.75 -1.27 20.31
C SER A 15 16.63 -1.47 21.55
N MET A 16 17.31 -0.41 22.01
CA MET A 16 18.14 -0.47 23.20
C MET A 16 17.24 -0.63 24.44
N PRO A 17 17.45 -1.67 25.26
CA PRO A 17 16.67 -1.88 26.47
C PRO A 17 16.84 -0.66 27.39
N TYR A 18 15.73 0.01 27.69
CA TYR A 18 15.70 1.11 28.64
C TYR A 18 15.99 0.53 30.04
N ASP A 19 17.12 0.92 30.65
CA ASP A 19 17.43 0.63 32.06
C ASP A 19 16.43 1.36 32.96
N SER A 20 15.24 0.77 33.07
CA SER A 20 14.16 1.25 33.93
C SER A 20 14.42 0.73 35.34
N GLN A 21 15.12 1.53 36.13
CA GLN A 21 15.20 1.31 37.58
C GLN A 21 13.81 1.51 38.21
N GLY A 22 13.15 0.39 38.54
CA GLY A 22 12.26 0.32 39.70
C GLY A 22 10.76 0.57 39.49
N THR A 23 10.12 -0.09 38.53
CA THR A 23 8.64 -0.16 38.47
C THR A 23 8.17 -1.60 38.71
N GLU A 24 7.23 -1.74 39.65
CA GLU A 24 6.58 -2.98 40.06
C GLU A 24 6.02 -3.76 38.87
N ILE A 25 6.42 -5.03 38.75
CA ILE A 25 6.08 -5.94 37.65
C ILE A 25 4.61 -6.36 37.82
N VAL A 26 3.71 -5.69 37.11
CA VAL A 26 2.37 -6.21 36.83
C VAL A 26 2.56 -7.37 35.83
N PRO A 27 1.98 -8.57 36.07
CA PRO A 27 2.11 -9.69 35.17
C PRO A 27 1.58 -9.30 33.78
N GLU A 28 2.52 -9.18 32.86
CA GLU A 28 2.32 -8.87 31.45
C GLU A 28 1.46 -9.99 30.85
N SER A 29 0.17 -9.70 30.64
CA SER A 29 -0.69 -10.61 29.89
C SER A 29 -0.05 -10.77 28.51
N GLU A 30 0.21 -12.01 28.09
CA GLU A 30 0.75 -12.36 26.78
C GLU A 30 0.08 -11.51 25.69
N ALA A 31 0.74 -10.41 25.32
CA ALA A 31 0.23 -9.51 24.31
C ALA A 31 0.31 -10.31 23.00
N GLU A 32 -0.85 -10.71 22.48
CA GLU A 32 -0.97 -11.38 21.19
C GLU A 32 -0.09 -10.61 20.20
N GLN A 33 1.00 -11.24 19.74
CA GLN A 33 1.87 -10.65 18.76
C GLN A 33 1.00 -10.22 17.58
N PRO A 34 1.08 -8.94 17.14
CA PRO A 34 0.27 -8.47 16.04
C PRO A 34 0.52 -9.40 14.86
N SER A 35 -0.56 -10.01 14.35
CA SER A 35 -0.47 -10.94 13.23
C SER A 35 0.28 -10.25 12.09
N THR A 36 1.50 -10.72 11.82
CA THR A 36 2.33 -10.25 10.72
C THR A 36 1.83 -10.78 9.38
N SER A 37 0.70 -11.49 9.36
CA SER A 37 0.04 -11.97 8.16
C SER A 37 -0.28 -10.78 7.25
N PHE A 38 0.45 -10.73 6.14
CA PHE A 38 0.25 -9.76 5.09
C PHE A 38 -1.20 -9.77 4.60
N LEU A 39 -1.71 -8.62 4.17
CA LEU A 39 -3.03 -8.57 3.56
C LEU A 39 -2.97 -9.31 2.22
N ASP A 40 -3.90 -10.24 2.02
CA ASP A 40 -4.12 -10.84 0.71
C ASP A 40 -4.64 -9.76 -0.25
N HIS A 41 -3.90 -9.51 -1.34
CA HIS A 41 -4.29 -8.56 -2.40
C HIS A 41 -4.92 -9.25 -3.60
N ASP A 42 -4.95 -10.58 -3.61
CA ASP A 42 -5.50 -11.38 -4.70
C ASP A 42 -6.91 -11.86 -4.39
N SER A 43 -7.32 -11.82 -3.12
CA SER A 43 -8.70 -12.07 -2.72
C SER A 43 -9.31 -10.87 -1.99
N PHE A 44 -10.53 -10.53 -2.37
CA PHE A 44 -11.38 -9.63 -1.60
C PHE A 44 -12.62 -10.39 -1.16
N SER A 45 -12.82 -10.44 0.16
CA SER A 45 -14.03 -11.01 0.73
C SER A 45 -15.09 -9.92 0.88
N LEU A 46 -16.20 -10.07 0.16
CA LEU A 46 -17.42 -9.28 0.39
C LEU A 46 -18.15 -9.66 1.68
N ILE A 47 -17.62 -10.64 2.44
CA ILE A 47 -18.25 -11.06 3.68
C ILE A 47 -18.16 -9.91 4.68
N PRO A 48 -19.29 -9.46 5.25
CA PRO A 48 -19.28 -8.39 6.25
C PRO A 48 -18.31 -8.76 7.37
N ALA A 49 -17.51 -7.78 7.79
CA ALA A 49 -16.51 -7.97 8.84
C ALA A 49 -17.15 -8.67 10.03
N SER A 50 -16.47 -9.71 10.54
CA SER A 50 -16.88 -10.37 11.77
C SER A 50 -17.00 -9.32 12.89
N PHE A 51 -17.74 -9.60 13.97
CA PHE A 51 -17.83 -8.72 15.13
C PHE A 51 -16.47 -8.62 15.85
N THR A 52 -15.54 -7.88 15.27
CA THR A 52 -14.22 -7.65 15.84
C THR A 52 -14.26 -6.48 16.80
N SER A 53 -13.26 -6.40 17.68
CA SER A 53 -13.06 -5.28 18.59
C SER A 53 -12.68 -3.98 17.87
N ALA A 54 -12.32 -4.05 16.58
CA ALA A 54 -11.80 -2.92 15.80
C ALA A 54 -12.48 -2.79 14.41
N PRO A 55 -13.79 -2.51 14.36
CA PRO A 55 -14.56 -2.52 13.10
C PRO A 55 -14.06 -1.51 12.06
N LEU A 56 -13.51 -0.37 12.48
CA LEU A 56 -12.91 0.61 11.57
C LEU A 56 -11.65 0.07 10.90
N LEU A 57 -10.79 -0.62 11.66
CA LEU A 57 -9.57 -1.19 11.13
C LEU A 57 -9.87 -2.26 10.08
N ASP A 58 -10.87 -3.09 10.31
CA ASP A 58 -11.30 -4.09 9.34
C ASP A 58 -11.87 -3.46 8.08
N ARG A 59 -12.64 -2.37 8.22
CA ARG A 59 -13.10 -1.59 7.06
C ARG A 59 -11.93 -1.01 6.27
N ILE A 60 -10.90 -0.49 6.94
CA ILE A 60 -9.70 0.03 6.28
C ILE A 60 -8.96 -1.09 5.54
N LYS A 61 -8.76 -2.25 6.18
CA LYS A 61 -8.10 -3.41 5.56
C LYS A 61 -8.88 -3.88 4.32
N ASN A 62 -10.19 -4.07 4.46
CA ASN A 62 -11.05 -4.49 3.36
C ASN A 62 -11.08 -3.45 2.23
N GLY A 63 -11.24 -2.17 2.56
CA GLY A 63 -11.20 -1.09 1.60
C GLY A 63 -9.88 -1.05 0.83
N TYR A 64 -8.75 -1.23 1.53
CA TYR A 64 -7.43 -1.23 0.93
C TYR A 64 -7.25 -2.44 -0.01
N SER A 65 -7.61 -3.66 0.42
CA SER A 65 -7.61 -4.84 -0.45
C SER A 65 -8.48 -4.63 -1.70
N PHE A 66 -9.68 -4.03 -1.55
CA PHE A 66 -10.52 -3.69 -2.69
C PHE A 66 -9.86 -2.70 -3.65
N MET A 67 -9.26 -1.61 -3.12
CA MET A 67 -8.52 -0.64 -3.91
C MET A 67 -7.36 -1.31 -4.68
N CYS A 68 -6.63 -2.21 -4.03
CA CYS A 68 -5.56 -2.99 -4.63
C CYS A 68 -6.04 -3.84 -5.82
N VAL A 69 -7.12 -4.60 -5.65
CA VAL A 69 -7.70 -5.44 -6.72
C VAL A 69 -8.19 -4.61 -7.90
N VAL A 70 -8.92 -3.52 -7.64
CA VAL A 70 -9.42 -2.61 -8.70
C VAL A 70 -8.25 -2.04 -9.50
N ARG A 71 -7.21 -1.56 -8.80
CA ARG A 71 -6.02 -1.00 -9.43
C ARG A 71 -5.27 -2.04 -10.23
N LYS A 72 -4.97 -3.20 -9.65
CA LYS A 72 -4.27 -4.30 -10.32
C LYS A 72 -4.97 -4.66 -11.63
N THR A 73 -6.27 -4.92 -11.56
CA THR A 73 -7.07 -5.29 -12.73
C THR A 73 -7.07 -4.19 -13.80
N ALA A 74 -7.26 -2.92 -13.40
CA ALA A 74 -7.32 -1.82 -14.35
C ALA A 74 -5.95 -1.46 -14.95
N GLU A 75 -4.87 -1.56 -14.16
CA GLU A 75 -3.50 -1.38 -14.61
C GLU A 75 -3.09 -2.51 -15.58
N GLU A 76 -3.49 -3.76 -15.33
CA GLU A 76 -3.27 -4.89 -16.25
C GLU A 76 -3.94 -4.69 -17.62
N LEU A 77 -5.13 -4.09 -17.65
CA LEU A 77 -5.82 -3.76 -18.90
C LEU A 77 -5.15 -2.67 -19.73
N LEU A 78 -4.22 -1.91 -19.14
CA LEU A 78 -3.42 -0.92 -19.87
C LEU A 78 -2.13 -1.50 -20.45
N MET A 79 -1.75 -2.72 -20.06
CA MET A 79 -0.57 -3.38 -20.59
C MET A 79 -0.82 -3.94 -21.99
N ASP A 80 0.22 -3.94 -22.81
CA ASP A 80 0.21 -4.71 -24.05
C ASP A 80 0.03 -6.20 -23.70
N SER A 81 -0.70 -6.95 -24.52
CA SER A 81 -0.88 -8.39 -24.35
C SER A 81 0.45 -9.13 -24.28
N ASP A 82 1.49 -8.61 -24.94
CA ASP A 82 2.84 -9.19 -24.91
C ASP A 82 3.52 -9.05 -23.54
N PHE A 83 2.99 -8.20 -22.65
CA PHE A 83 3.53 -7.93 -21.32
C PHE A 83 2.67 -8.47 -20.18
N VAL A 84 1.50 -9.07 -20.47
CA VAL A 84 0.70 -9.72 -19.43
C VAL A 84 1.39 -11.02 -19.04
N PRO A 85 1.80 -11.20 -17.77
CA PRO A 85 2.48 -12.42 -17.35
C PRO A 85 1.55 -13.61 -17.54
N SER A 86 2.07 -14.65 -18.18
CA SER A 86 1.37 -15.93 -18.31
C SER A 86 1.15 -16.56 -16.94
N ARG A 87 0.14 -17.45 -16.84
CA ARG A 87 -0.12 -18.20 -15.61
C ARG A 87 1.12 -18.95 -15.12
N GLU A 88 1.90 -19.52 -16.03
CA GLU A 88 3.14 -20.22 -15.70
C GLU A 88 4.20 -19.26 -15.12
N GLU A 89 4.30 -18.04 -15.64
CA GLU A 89 5.22 -17.03 -15.10
C GLU A 89 4.82 -16.59 -13.69
N ILE A 90 3.52 -16.43 -13.43
CA ILE A 90 3.00 -16.13 -12.09
C ILE A 90 3.30 -17.29 -11.13
N GLU A 91 2.98 -18.53 -11.51
CA GLU A 91 3.20 -19.72 -10.68
C GLU A 91 4.69 -19.98 -10.36
N ASN A 92 5.59 -19.55 -11.24
CA ASN A 92 7.04 -19.65 -11.06
C ASN A 92 7.70 -18.39 -10.46
N ASN A 93 6.93 -17.40 -10.01
CA ASN A 93 7.43 -16.10 -9.54
C ASN A 93 8.37 -15.40 -10.55
N LYS A 94 8.16 -15.62 -11.85
CA LYS A 94 8.86 -14.92 -12.94
C LYS A 94 8.07 -13.68 -13.33
N MET A 95 8.03 -12.70 -12.43
CA MET A 95 7.41 -11.41 -12.75
C MET A 95 8.39 -10.56 -13.56
N HIS A 96 7.97 -10.17 -14.76
CA HIS A 96 8.71 -9.20 -15.56
C HIS A 96 8.43 -7.78 -15.03
N ILE A 97 9.50 -7.02 -14.89
CA ILE A 97 9.46 -5.61 -14.47
C ILE A 97 9.27 -4.77 -15.74
N PHE A 98 8.07 -4.22 -15.93
CA PHE A 98 7.78 -3.36 -17.08
C PHE A 98 7.87 -1.89 -16.68
N PRO A 99 8.75 -1.09 -17.32
CA PRO A 99 8.80 0.34 -17.07
C PRO A 99 7.54 1.05 -17.59
N VAL A 100 6.90 1.83 -16.73
CA VAL A 100 5.79 2.70 -17.05
C VAL A 100 6.30 3.75 -18.02
N THR A 101 5.79 3.71 -19.24
CA THR A 101 6.07 4.74 -20.24
C THR A 101 5.27 6.00 -19.92
N TYR A 102 5.78 7.16 -20.33
CA TYR A 102 5.11 8.45 -20.10
C TYR A 102 3.61 8.47 -20.50
N PRO A 103 3.19 7.87 -21.63
CA PRO A 103 1.77 7.78 -21.99
C PRO A 103 0.89 7.03 -20.97
N LEU A 104 1.45 6.09 -20.20
CA LEU A 104 0.72 5.28 -19.22
C LEU A 104 0.60 5.98 -17.85
N VAL A 105 1.48 6.93 -17.53
CA VAL A 105 1.47 7.66 -16.24
C VAL A 105 0.11 8.32 -15.98
N MET A 106 -0.45 9.00 -16.98
CA MET A 106 -1.71 9.73 -16.82
C MET A 106 -2.93 8.79 -16.63
N PRO A 107 -3.12 7.73 -17.45
CA PRO A 107 -4.12 6.70 -17.19
C PRO A 107 -4.00 6.04 -15.81
N ILE A 108 -2.79 5.63 -15.40
CA ILE A 108 -2.55 5.00 -14.09
C ILE A 108 -2.94 5.96 -12.96
N GLY A 109 -2.54 7.22 -13.05
CA GLY A 109 -2.92 8.23 -12.04
C GLY A 109 -4.43 8.38 -11.90
N LYS A 110 -5.18 8.36 -13.02
CA LYS A 110 -6.65 8.42 -12.99
C LYS A 110 -7.27 7.18 -12.35
N ILE A 111 -6.79 5.99 -12.69
CA ILE A 111 -7.22 4.71 -12.08
C ILE A 111 -7.02 4.78 -10.58
N PHE A 112 -5.84 5.22 -10.14
CA PHE A 112 -5.52 5.33 -8.72
C PHE A 112 -6.47 6.33 -8.04
N VAL A 113 -6.61 7.56 -8.52
CA VAL A 113 -7.52 8.55 -7.91
C VAL A 113 -8.95 8.02 -7.83
N SER A 114 -9.45 7.37 -8.88
CA SER A 114 -10.78 6.74 -8.85
C SER A 114 -10.89 5.66 -7.77
N SER A 115 -9.92 4.75 -7.73
CA SER A 115 -9.89 3.67 -6.72
C SER A 115 -9.78 4.20 -5.29
N LEU A 116 -9.14 5.37 -5.11
CA LEU A 116 -9.01 6.02 -3.82
C LEU A 116 -10.33 6.65 -3.35
N ILE A 117 -11.13 7.17 -4.28
CA ILE A 117 -12.50 7.62 -3.99
C ILE A 117 -13.36 6.41 -3.58
N ASP A 118 -13.24 5.28 -4.26
CA ASP A 118 -13.97 4.06 -3.91
C ASP A 118 -13.55 3.49 -2.55
N PHE A 119 -12.25 3.49 -2.27
CA PHE A 119 -11.68 3.20 -0.95
C PHE A 119 -12.32 4.07 0.13
N GLY A 120 -12.36 5.39 -0.09
CA GLY A 120 -12.95 6.33 0.84
C GLY A 120 -14.44 6.05 1.09
N ASN A 121 -15.21 5.81 0.02
CA ASN A 121 -16.63 5.48 0.11
C ASN A 121 -16.91 4.17 0.87
N ALA A 122 -16.06 3.16 0.71
CA ALA A 122 -16.17 1.88 1.43
C ALA A 122 -15.77 2.02 2.91
N THR A 123 -14.71 2.79 3.17
CA THR A 123 -14.04 2.83 4.47
C THR A 123 -14.65 3.84 5.44
N PHE A 124 -15.01 5.03 4.97
CA PHE A 124 -15.37 6.17 5.80
C PHE A 124 -16.78 6.70 5.46
N GLU A 125 -17.66 6.75 6.46
CA GLU A 125 -19.07 7.15 6.26
C GLU A 125 -19.23 8.64 5.98
N ASP A 126 -18.46 9.46 6.67
CA ASP A 126 -18.34 10.90 6.46
C ASP A 126 -17.82 11.21 5.06
N PHE A 127 -16.78 10.49 4.60
CA PHE A 127 -16.28 10.63 3.23
C PHE A 127 -17.37 10.32 2.20
N ARG A 128 -18.18 9.28 2.43
CA ARG A 128 -19.28 8.89 1.52
C ARG A 128 -20.31 10.01 1.34
N GLY A 129 -20.54 10.80 2.38
CA GLY A 129 -21.48 11.93 2.37
C GLY A 129 -21.00 13.18 1.61
N LEU A 130 -19.70 13.26 1.28
CA LEU A 130 -19.14 14.41 0.58
C LEU A 130 -19.62 14.53 -0.87
N ALA A 131 -19.59 15.76 -1.41
CA ALA A 131 -19.83 15.99 -2.82
C ALA A 131 -18.69 15.38 -3.68
N VAL A 132 -18.98 15.10 -4.95
CA VAL A 132 -18.01 14.49 -5.88
C VAL A 132 -16.74 15.35 -6.02
N ASP A 133 -16.88 16.67 -6.07
CA ASP A 133 -15.75 17.60 -6.19
C ASP A 133 -14.87 17.59 -4.93
N GLU A 134 -15.47 17.50 -3.75
CA GLU A 134 -14.76 17.41 -2.46
C GLU A 134 -14.00 16.09 -2.34
N LYS A 135 -14.64 14.97 -2.72
CA LYS A 135 -13.99 13.65 -2.78
C LYS A 135 -12.78 13.67 -3.71
N THR A 136 -12.95 14.27 -4.89
CA THR A 136 -11.89 14.39 -5.90
C THR A 136 -10.74 15.26 -5.39
N ALA A 137 -11.03 16.37 -4.73
CA ALA A 137 -10.03 17.25 -4.14
C ALA A 137 -9.24 16.55 -3.02
N LEU A 138 -9.91 15.82 -2.13
CA LEU A 138 -9.27 15.06 -1.06
C LEU A 138 -8.40 13.92 -1.62
N ALA A 139 -8.92 13.15 -2.57
CA ALA A 139 -8.18 12.06 -3.20
C ALA A 139 -6.93 12.58 -3.95
N SER A 140 -7.07 13.69 -4.69
CA SER A 140 -5.95 14.29 -5.42
C SER A 140 -4.92 14.92 -4.47
N GLY A 141 -5.37 15.62 -3.41
CA GLY A 141 -4.49 16.25 -2.43
C GLY A 141 -3.71 15.25 -1.57
N SER A 142 -4.27 14.06 -1.32
CA SER A 142 -3.62 12.98 -0.59
C SER A 142 -2.81 12.01 -1.46
N PHE A 143 -2.95 12.10 -2.78
CA PHE A 143 -2.39 11.17 -3.77
C PHE A 143 -0.92 10.83 -3.50
N LYS A 144 -0.05 11.84 -3.37
CA LYS A 144 1.39 11.66 -3.18
C LYS A 144 1.74 10.84 -1.94
N PHE A 145 1.02 11.05 -0.84
CA PHE A 145 1.28 10.37 0.42
C PHE A 145 0.84 8.91 0.35
N ILE A 146 -0.32 8.66 -0.24
CA ILE A 146 -0.87 7.31 -0.37
C ILE A 146 -0.02 6.50 -1.35
N VAL A 147 0.40 7.07 -2.47
CA VAL A 147 1.36 6.43 -3.40
C VAL A 147 2.65 6.05 -2.68
N LEU A 148 3.20 6.94 -1.84
CA LEU A 148 4.44 6.65 -1.11
C LEU A 148 4.26 5.51 -0.09
N LEU A 149 3.15 5.52 0.66
CA LEU A 149 2.83 4.50 1.65
C LEU A 149 2.61 3.13 0.97
N ASP A 150 1.80 3.11 -0.08
CA ASP A 150 1.49 1.93 -0.88
C ASP A 150 2.74 1.36 -1.57
N ALA A 151 3.59 2.23 -2.12
CA ALA A 151 4.87 1.83 -2.70
C ALA A 151 5.79 1.19 -1.67
N ALA A 152 5.94 1.81 -0.49
CA ALA A 152 6.79 1.28 0.57
C ALA A 152 6.28 -0.07 1.08
N TYR A 153 4.96 -0.19 1.29
CA TYR A 153 4.33 -1.42 1.74
C TYR A 153 4.55 -2.58 0.77
N ARG A 154 4.29 -2.37 -0.54
CA ARG A 154 4.50 -3.42 -1.55
C ARG A 154 5.98 -3.74 -1.76
N SER A 155 6.85 -2.73 -1.76
CA SER A 155 8.29 -2.95 -1.86
C SER A 155 8.83 -3.80 -0.74
N TYR A 156 8.45 -3.50 0.51
CA TYR A 156 8.85 -4.31 1.66
C TYR A 156 8.38 -5.75 1.54
N HIS A 157 7.23 -5.99 0.91
CA HIS A 157 6.68 -7.33 0.74
C HIS A 157 7.38 -8.14 -0.37
N TYR A 158 7.51 -7.57 -1.56
CA TYR A 158 8.04 -8.29 -2.72
C TYR A 158 9.57 -8.24 -2.78
N PHE A 159 10.20 -7.23 -2.18
CA PHE A 159 11.62 -6.98 -2.22
C PHE A 159 12.16 -6.58 -0.83
N PRO A 160 12.00 -7.43 0.21
CA PRO A 160 12.36 -7.09 1.58
C PRO A 160 13.83 -6.67 1.76
N ASP A 161 14.71 -7.20 0.92
CA ASP A 161 16.15 -6.94 0.95
C ASP A 161 16.60 -5.87 -0.07
N CYS A 162 15.67 -5.18 -0.74
CA CYS A 162 15.98 -4.19 -1.77
C CYS A 162 15.33 -2.82 -1.48
N ASP A 163 16.07 -1.75 -1.75
CA ASP A 163 15.57 -0.36 -1.66
C ASP A 163 14.64 0.04 -2.83
N THR A 164 14.14 -0.93 -3.60
CA THR A 164 13.22 -0.71 -4.74
C THR A 164 11.92 -0.05 -4.27
N ARG A 165 11.35 0.86 -5.05
CA ARG A 165 10.05 1.50 -4.77
C ARG A 165 9.03 1.19 -5.88
N LEU A 166 7.84 0.73 -5.50
CA LEU A 166 6.78 0.35 -6.45
C LEU A 166 5.68 1.43 -6.56
N ALA A 167 5.80 2.33 -7.54
CA ALA A 167 4.81 3.39 -7.76
C ALA A 167 3.42 2.86 -8.18
N GLY A 168 3.36 1.69 -8.83
CA GLY A 168 2.14 0.98 -9.21
C GLY A 168 2.33 -0.54 -9.14
N TYR A 169 1.38 -1.29 -9.73
CA TYR A 169 1.58 -2.70 -10.06
C TYR A 169 2.45 -2.87 -11.31
N MET A 170 2.59 -1.79 -12.09
CA MET A 170 3.65 -1.61 -13.09
C MET A 170 4.86 -0.91 -12.47
N PHE A 171 6.06 -1.27 -12.93
CA PHE A 171 7.31 -0.70 -12.44
C PHE A 171 7.67 0.56 -13.21
N SER A 172 8.53 1.42 -12.70
CA SER A 172 9.34 2.28 -13.57
C SER A 172 10.78 1.97 -13.26
N GLU A 173 11.47 1.19 -14.09
CA GLU A 173 12.91 1.40 -14.15
C GLU A 173 13.11 2.82 -14.69
N THR A 174 14.01 3.56 -14.07
CA THR A 174 14.50 4.89 -14.48
C THR A 174 13.72 6.13 -13.99
N GLU A 175 14.32 6.82 -12.99
CA GLU A 175 14.40 8.28 -12.85
C GLU A 175 13.23 9.17 -12.34
N PHE A 176 12.29 8.66 -11.53
CA PHE A 176 11.23 9.52 -10.94
C PHE A 176 11.61 10.30 -9.66
N PHE A 177 12.81 10.87 -9.59
CA PHE A 177 13.19 11.86 -8.55
C PHE A 177 13.65 13.18 -9.18
N ASN A 178 12.76 13.90 -9.87
CA ASN A 178 12.87 15.36 -10.09
C ASN A 178 11.59 16.02 -10.64
N PHE A 179 10.41 15.64 -10.14
CA PHE A 179 9.22 16.47 -10.35
C PHE A 179 8.96 17.31 -9.09
N ASN A 180 9.48 18.56 -9.13
CA ASN A 180 8.95 19.64 -8.30
C ASN A 180 7.64 20.10 -8.94
N PHE A 181 6.53 19.86 -8.27
CA PHE A 181 5.30 20.63 -8.43
C PHE A 181 5.32 21.77 -7.41
#